data_AF-A0A1J4RR76-F1
#
_entry.id   AF-A0A1J4RR76-F1
#
_cell.length_a   1.000
_cell.length_b   1.000
_cell.length_c   1.000
_cell.angle_alpha   90.00
_cell.angle_beta   90.00
_cell.angle_gamma   90.00
#
_symmetry.space_group_name_H-M   'P 1'
#
loop_
_entity.id
_entity.type
_entity.pdbx_description
1 polymer ?
#
loop_
_entity_poly.entity_id
_entity_poly.type
_entity_poly.pdbx_seq_one_letter_code
_entity_poly.pdbx_strand_id
1 'polypeptide(L)'
;MAEMTDQEFVESVVKAIVDSPSGVSTKRSVDEMGVLVELTVDAEDMGKIIGKEGRTAKAIRTLLRVFGAKNNARINLKIVEPEGSERPPRRESTGEIETVTDTDEKPEEKEEKKGKAEDVEDVPTDVLA
;
A
#
# COMPACT_ATOMS: atom_id res chain seq x y z
N MET A 1 -19.62 -16.98 -3.09
CA MET A 1 -18.59 -16.60 -4.07
C MET A 1 -17.28 -16.48 -3.30
N ALA A 2 -16.14 -16.85 -3.88
CA ALA A 2 -14.87 -16.75 -3.16
C ALA A 2 -14.64 -15.29 -2.74
N GLU A 3 -14.59 -15.05 -1.43
CA GLU A 3 -14.18 -13.77 -0.84
C GLU A 3 -12.67 -13.66 -1.08
N MET A 4 -12.28 -13.21 -2.28
CA MET A 4 -10.88 -12.91 -2.56
C MET A 4 -10.57 -11.58 -1.86
N THR A 5 -9.55 -11.56 -1.02
CA THR A 5 -9.13 -10.34 -0.34
C THR A 5 -8.37 -9.42 -1.30
N ASP A 6 -8.26 -8.14 -0.95
CA ASP A 6 -7.50 -7.14 -1.72
C ASP A 6 -6.03 -7.55 -1.91
N GLN A 7 -5.43 -8.15 -0.87
CA GLN A 7 -4.08 -8.67 -0.89
C GLN A 7 -3.93 -9.82 -1.90
N GLU A 8 -4.79 -10.82 -1.83
CA GLU A 8 -4.76 -11.99 -2.73
C GLU A 8 -4.97 -11.58 -4.18
N PHE A 9 -5.82 -10.58 -4.44
CA PHE A 9 -6.00 -10.03 -5.78
C PHE A 9 -4.69 -9.47 -6.33
N VAL A 10 -3.99 -8.61 -5.58
CA VAL A 10 -2.69 -8.06 -6.00
C VAL A 10 -1.69 -9.19 -6.23
N GLU A 11 -1.58 -10.12 -5.30
CA GLU A 11 -0.63 -11.22 -5.38
C GLU A 11 -0.87 -12.09 -6.62
N SER A 12 -2.12 -12.44 -6.91
CA SER A 12 -2.48 -13.25 -8.08
C SER A 12 -2.16 -12.56 -9.40
N VAL A 13 -2.45 -11.26 -9.49
CA VAL A 13 -2.18 -10.44 -10.69
C VAL A 13 -0.68 -10.31 -10.91
N VAL A 14 0.08 -10.02 -9.85
CA VAL A 14 1.53 -9.85 -9.93
C VAL A 14 2.20 -11.16 -10.29
N LYS A 15 1.82 -12.28 -9.66
CA LYS A 15 2.34 -13.62 -9.97
C LYS A 15 2.11 -14.04 -11.42
N ALA A 16 1.10 -13.50 -12.09
CA ALA A 16 0.83 -13.76 -13.51
C ALA A 16 1.69 -12.90 -14.48
N ILE A 17 2.35 -11.84 -13.99
CA ILE A 17 3.14 -10.90 -14.79
C ILE A 17 4.65 -11.16 -14.66
N VAL A 18 5.09 -11.66 -13.51
CA VAL A 18 6.51 -11.89 -13.18
C VAL A 18 7.01 -13.24 -13.68
N ASP A 19 8.33 -13.38 -13.84
CA ASP A 19 8.94 -14.69 -14.15
C ASP A 19 9.17 -15.50 -12.87
N SER A 20 9.45 -14.83 -11.74
CA SER A 20 9.74 -15.45 -10.45
C SER A 20 8.60 -15.24 -9.45
N PRO A 21 7.53 -16.07 -9.47
CA PRO A 21 6.40 -15.92 -8.56
C PRO A 21 6.75 -16.20 -7.09
N SER A 22 7.91 -16.82 -6.82
CA SER A 22 8.42 -17.08 -5.47
C SER A 22 8.96 -15.84 -4.76
N GLY A 23 9.39 -14.82 -5.51
CA GLY A 23 9.90 -13.56 -4.95
C GLY A 23 8.82 -12.53 -4.66
N VAL A 24 7.55 -12.86 -4.91
CA VAL A 24 6.41 -11.97 -4.69
C VAL A 24 5.90 -12.15 -3.27
N SER A 25 5.98 -11.08 -2.48
CA SER A 25 5.41 -11.01 -1.14
C SER A 25 4.51 -9.79 -1.01
N THR A 26 3.37 -9.96 -0.35
CA THR A 26 2.42 -8.89 -0.10
C THR A 26 2.17 -8.75 1.39
N LYS A 27 2.01 -7.51 1.86
CA LYS A 27 1.66 -7.18 3.24
C LYS A 27 0.48 -6.22 3.25
N ARG A 28 -0.52 -6.54 4.07
CA ARG A 28 -1.71 -5.72 4.26
C ARG A 28 -1.64 -5.03 5.63
N SER A 29 -1.80 -3.72 5.64
CA SER A 29 -2.04 -2.93 6.85
C SER A 29 -3.33 -2.12 6.71
N VAL A 30 -4.07 -2.02 7.80
CA VAL A 30 -5.34 -1.29 7.85
C VAL A 30 -5.18 -0.18 8.87
N ASP A 31 -5.41 1.04 8.40
CA ASP A 31 -5.32 2.27 9.20
C ASP A 31 -6.67 2.99 9.14
N GLU A 32 -6.81 4.08 9.90
CA GLU A 32 -8.04 4.90 9.92
C GLU A 32 -8.40 5.50 8.55
N MET A 33 -7.40 5.72 7.68
CA MET A 33 -7.59 6.29 6.34
C MET A 33 -7.84 5.25 5.23
N GLY A 34 -7.75 3.95 5.53
CA GLY A 34 -8.00 2.88 4.56
C GLY A 34 -7.04 1.67 4.69
N VAL A 35 -6.79 1.02 3.56
CA VAL A 35 -5.95 -0.18 3.46
C VAL A 35 -4.70 0.13 2.66
N LEU A 36 -3.53 -0.19 3.21
CA LEU A 36 -2.25 -0.14 2.52
C LEU A 36 -1.81 -1.56 2.19
N VAL A 37 -1.58 -1.81 0.90
CA VAL A 37 -0.99 -3.04 0.41
C VAL A 37 0.45 -2.73 -0.03
N GLU A 38 1.40 -3.31 0.68
CA GLU A 38 2.81 -3.29 0.31
C GLU A 38 3.12 -4.52 -0.53
N LEU A 39 3.70 -4.31 -1.71
CA LEU A 39 4.13 -5.34 -2.63
C LEU A 39 5.65 -5.32 -2.71
N THR A 40 6.27 -6.43 -2.34
CA THR A 40 7.70 -6.68 -2.52
C THR A 40 7.87 -7.71 -3.63
N VAL A 41 8.77 -7.42 -4.57
CA VAL A 41 9.12 -8.33 -5.68
C VAL A 41 10.62 -8.34 -5.88
N ASP A 42 11.13 -9.37 -6.57
CA ASP A 42 12.54 -9.43 -6.94
C ASP A 42 12.93 -8.28 -7.89
N ALA A 43 14.20 -7.87 -7.81
CA ALA A 43 14.74 -6.76 -8.61
C ALA A 43 14.63 -7.01 -10.13
N GLU A 44 14.71 -8.27 -10.56
CA GLU A 44 14.59 -8.67 -11.96
C GLU A 44 13.17 -8.44 -12.52
N ASP A 45 12.15 -8.53 -11.66
CA ASP A 45 10.74 -8.38 -12.02
C ASP A 45 10.21 -6.96 -11.80
N MET A 46 10.91 -6.13 -11.03
CA MET A 46 10.57 -4.71 -10.82
C MET A 46 10.36 -3.95 -12.13
N GLY A 47 11.19 -4.20 -13.14
CA GLY A 47 11.06 -3.56 -14.45
C GLY A 47 9.72 -3.85 -15.13
N LYS A 48 9.19 -5.08 -14.98
CA LYS A 48 7.91 -5.51 -15.57
C LYS A 48 6.73 -4.94 -14.81
N ILE A 49 6.81 -4.92 -13.49
CA ILE A 49 5.73 -4.43 -12.61
C ILE A 49 5.56 -2.92 -12.72
N ILE A 50 6.65 -2.16 -12.75
CA ILE A 50 6.56 -0.72 -13.04
C ILE A 50 6.10 -0.54 -14.49
N GLY A 51 6.71 -1.26 -15.43
CA GLY A 51 6.43 -1.15 -16.85
C GLY A 51 6.89 0.18 -17.44
N LYS A 52 6.80 0.31 -18.77
CA LYS A 52 7.18 1.56 -19.47
C LYS A 52 6.33 2.72 -18.95
N GLU A 53 6.98 3.79 -18.48
CA GLU A 53 6.32 4.99 -17.90
C GLU A 53 5.42 4.70 -16.69
N GLY A 54 5.60 3.56 -16.00
CA GLY A 54 4.73 3.22 -14.87
C GLY A 54 3.33 2.73 -15.27
N ARG A 55 3.09 2.43 -16.55
CA ARG A 55 1.76 2.06 -17.07
C ARG A 55 1.17 0.83 -16.39
N THR A 56 1.99 -0.21 -16.18
CA THR A 56 1.57 -1.46 -15.53
C THR A 56 1.17 -1.19 -14.07
N ALA A 57 2.03 -0.52 -13.30
CA ALA A 57 1.72 -0.14 -11.93
C ALA A 57 0.47 0.77 -11.82
N LYS A 58 0.28 1.69 -12.77
CA LYS A 58 -0.92 2.55 -12.82
C LYS A 58 -2.18 1.73 -13.08
N ALA A 59 -2.13 0.75 -14.00
CA ALA A 59 -3.25 -0.14 -14.28
C ALA A 59 -3.66 -0.96 -13.03
N ILE A 60 -2.68 -1.55 -12.32
CA ILE A 60 -2.94 -2.29 -11.09
C ILE A 60 -3.60 -1.39 -10.03
N ARG A 61 -3.10 -0.16 -9.84
CA ARG A 61 -3.74 0.81 -8.92
C ARG A 61 -5.18 1.13 -9.30
N THR A 62 -5.47 1.31 -10.59
CA THR A 62 -6.84 1.55 -11.05
C THR A 62 -7.74 0.36 -10.75
N LEU A 63 -7.27 -0.87 -10.97
CA LEU A 63 -8.03 -2.07 -10.63
C LEU A 63 -8.32 -2.15 -9.12
N LEU A 64 -7.34 -1.82 -8.28
CA LEU A 64 -7.53 -1.77 -6.83
C LEU A 64 -8.51 -0.70 -6.38
N ARG A 65 -8.55 0.46 -7.05
CA ARG A 65 -9.57 1.48 -6.79
C ARG A 65 -10.99 0.96 -7.06
N VAL A 66 -11.19 0.26 -8.17
CA VAL A 66 -12.49 -0.34 -8.52
C VAL A 66 -12.85 -1.46 -7.55
N PHE A 67 -11.86 -2.27 -7.15
CA PHE A 67 -12.04 -3.34 -6.18
C PHE A 67 -12.43 -2.79 -4.79
N GLY A 68 -11.70 -1.79 -4.29
CA GLY A 68 -11.94 -1.15 -3.00
C GLY A 68 -13.25 -0.36 -2.96
N ALA A 69 -13.66 0.25 -4.08
CA ALA A 69 -14.93 0.96 -4.18
C ALA A 69 -16.14 0.06 -3.87
N LYS A 70 -16.08 -1.24 -4.20
CA LYS A 70 -17.14 -2.20 -3.86
C LYS A 70 -17.26 -2.46 -2.36
N ASN A 71 -16.14 -2.34 -1.64
CA ASN A 71 -16.03 -2.60 -0.21
C ASN A 71 -15.99 -1.31 0.62
N ASN A 72 -16.29 -0.15 0.01
CA ASN A 72 -16.20 1.18 0.62
C ASN A 72 -14.83 1.47 1.26
N ALA A 73 -13.77 0.83 0.77
CA ALA A 73 -12.42 0.90 1.30
C ALA A 73 -11.47 1.62 0.33
N ARG A 74 -10.66 2.55 0.85
CA ARG A 74 -9.58 3.19 0.09
C ARG A 74 -8.35 2.30 0.13
N ILE A 75 -7.97 1.71 -1.01
CA ILE A 75 -6.82 0.81 -1.12
C ILE A 75 -5.66 1.52 -1.79
N ASN A 76 -4.52 1.60 -1.11
CA ASN A 76 -3.27 2.15 -1.62
C ASN A 76 -2.25 1.04 -1.87
N LEU A 77 -1.58 1.10 -3.03
CA LEU A 77 -0.51 0.16 -3.38
C LEU A 77 0.85 0.84 -3.33
N LYS A 78 1.73 0.30 -2.48
CA LYS A 78 3.13 0.67 -2.37
C LYS A 78 4.00 -0.48 -2.86
N ILE A 79 4.86 -0.20 -3.83
CA ILE A 79 5.81 -1.18 -4.36
C ILE A 79 7.14 -0.93 -3.66
N VAL A 80 7.62 -1.92 -2.91
CA VAL A 80 8.85 -1.87 -2.13
C VAL A 80 9.95 -2.54 -2.94
N GLU A 81 11.06 -1.83 -3.11
CA GLU A 81 12.23 -2.32 -3.79
C GLU A 81 13.10 -3.10 -2.80
N PRO A 82 13.49 -4.36 -3.08
CA PRO A 82 14.36 -5.12 -2.21
C PRO A 82 15.77 -4.51 -2.18
N GLU A 83 16.45 -4.58 -1.03
CA GLU A 83 17.81 -4.07 -0.89
C GLU A 83 18.76 -4.71 -1.92
N GLY A 84 19.44 -3.89 -2.73
CA GLY A 84 20.37 -4.36 -3.76
C GLY A 84 20.15 -3.83 -5.18
N SER A 85 19.10 -3.03 -5.43
CA SER A 85 18.96 -2.33 -6.71
C SER A 85 19.87 -1.10 -6.75
N GLU A 86 21.11 -1.30 -7.20
CA GLU A 86 21.97 -0.19 -7.60
C GLU A 86 21.37 0.50 -8.84
N ARG A 87 20.41 1.41 -8.62
CA ARG A 87 20.13 2.45 -9.61
C ARG A 87 21.34 3.39 -9.60
N PRO A 88 22.14 3.47 -10.68
CA PRO A 88 23.14 4.52 -10.76
C PRO A 88 22.42 5.87 -10.61
N PRO A 89 23.01 6.85 -9.91
CA PRO A 89 22.37 8.14 -9.69
C PRO A 89 21.95 8.72 -11.03
N ARG A 90 20.64 8.92 -11.19
CA ARG A 90 20.05 9.54 -12.38
C ARG A 90 20.67 10.92 -12.51
N ARG A 91 21.47 11.18 -13.55
CA ARG A 91 21.85 12.55 -13.91
C ARG A 91 20.57 13.35 -14.09
N GLU A 92 20.43 14.40 -13.30
CA GLU A 92 19.30 15.32 -13.36
C GLU A 92 19.20 15.91 -14.77
N SER A 93 18.23 15.45 -15.54
CA SER A 93 17.72 16.21 -16.68
C SER A 93 16.59 17.07 -16.15
N THR A 94 16.86 18.36 -15.99
CA THR A 94 15.91 19.43 -15.71
C THR A 94 14.77 19.32 -16.73
N GLY A 95 13.64 18.80 -16.28
CA GLY A 95 12.43 18.64 -17.06
C GLY A 95 11.30 18.72 -16.07
N GLU A 96 10.77 19.93 -15.94
CA GLU A 96 9.64 20.33 -15.12
C GLU A 96 8.48 19.35 -15.34
N ILE A 97 8.18 18.51 -14.33
CA ILE A 97 6.96 17.72 -14.31
C ILE A 97 5.99 18.51 -13.45
N GLU A 98 5.01 19.13 -14.12
CA GLU A 98 3.81 19.65 -13.47
C GLU A 98 3.11 18.48 -12.77
N THR A 99 3.27 18.41 -11.46
CA THR A 99 2.42 17.60 -10.60
C THR A 99 1.02 18.21 -10.60
N VAL A 100 0.15 17.69 -11.47
CA VAL A 100 -1.30 17.78 -11.25
C VAL A 100 -1.62 16.79 -10.15
N THR A 101 -1.39 17.19 -8.90
CA THR A 101 -2.09 16.64 -7.76
C THR A 101 -3.51 17.19 -7.83
N ASP A 102 -4.46 16.38 -8.27
CA ASP A 102 -5.87 16.67 -8.00
C ASP A 102 -6.05 16.70 -6.49
N THR A 103 -6.23 17.94 -6.04
CA THR A 103 -6.59 18.44 -4.73
C THR A 103 -7.74 17.64 -4.11
N ASP A 104 -7.49 17.04 -2.96
CA ASP A 104 -8.44 17.04 -1.86
C ASP A 104 -7.75 17.74 -0.69
N GLU A 105 -7.77 19.08 -0.75
CA GLU A 105 -7.34 19.97 0.31
C GLU A 105 -8.60 20.53 0.97
N LYS A 106 -8.78 20.24 2.26
CA LYS A 106 -8.91 21.33 3.22
C LYS A 106 -8.47 20.87 4.63
N PRO A 107 -7.75 21.73 5.38
CA PRO A 107 -7.14 21.42 6.66
C PRO A 107 -8.01 21.86 7.83
N GLU A 108 -7.83 21.24 9.00
CA GLU A 108 -8.08 21.89 10.29
C GLU A 108 -6.95 21.57 11.27
N GLU A 109 -6.43 22.63 11.86
CA GLU A 109 -5.33 22.68 12.81
C GLU A 109 -5.89 23.09 14.19
N LYS A 110 -5.19 22.65 15.25
CA LYS A 110 -5.29 23.00 16.68
C LYS A 110 -6.21 22.09 17.51
N GLU A 111 -5.83 21.62 18.70
CA GLU A 111 -5.06 22.29 19.76
C GLU A 111 -4.49 21.27 20.77
N GLU A 112 -3.31 21.52 21.35
CA GLU A 112 -2.77 20.77 22.49
C GLU A 112 -3.69 20.84 23.72
N LYS A 113 -3.93 19.73 24.43
CA LYS A 113 -3.94 19.71 25.91
C LYS A 113 -3.49 18.37 26.51
N LYS A 114 -2.35 18.48 27.19
CA LYS A 114 -1.87 17.77 28.39
C LYS A 114 -2.93 16.98 29.19
N GLY A 115 -2.67 15.70 29.45
CA GLY A 115 -3.40 14.89 30.43
C GLY A 115 -2.62 13.63 30.82
N LYS A 116 -2.33 13.50 32.11
CA LYS A 116 -1.59 12.42 32.78
C LYS A 116 -2.59 11.53 33.52
N ALA A 117 -2.47 10.20 33.41
CA ALA A 117 -2.92 9.17 34.37
C ALA A 117 -2.55 7.80 33.74
N GLU A 118 -1.64 6.98 34.29
CA GLU A 118 -1.77 6.13 35.50
C GLU A 118 -2.99 5.19 35.47
N ASP A 119 -2.65 3.90 35.25
CA ASP A 119 -3.23 2.62 35.71
C ASP A 119 -4.74 2.49 35.92
N VAL A 120 -5.36 1.51 35.27
CA VAL A 120 -6.12 0.43 35.95
C VAL A 120 -6.07 -0.83 35.06
N GLU A 121 -5.39 -1.88 35.52
CA GLU A 121 -5.61 -3.25 35.06
C GLU A 121 -7.02 -3.69 35.47
N ASP A 122 -7.89 -3.95 34.50
CA ASP A 122 -9.24 -4.44 34.74
C ASP A 122 -9.19 -5.97 34.91
N VAL A 123 -9.64 -6.44 36.08
CA VAL A 123 -9.73 -7.86 36.44
C VAL A 123 -11.10 -8.38 35.99
N PRO A 124 -11.19 -9.36 35.07
CA PRO A 124 -12.46 -10.06 34.87
C PRO A 124 -12.61 -11.19 35.90
N THR A 125 -13.75 -11.11 36.56
CA THR A 125 -14.33 -12.04 37.53
C THR A 125 -14.62 -13.41 36.95
N ASP A 126 -14.10 -14.47 37.59
CA ASP A 126 -14.68 -15.81 37.54
C ASP A 126 -15.12 -16.22 38.94
N VAL A 127 -16.42 -16.03 39.20
CA VAL A 127 -17.17 -16.69 40.25
C VAL A 127 -18.22 -17.52 39.53
N LEU A 128 -18.00 -18.83 39.43
CA LEU A 128 -19.00 -19.92 39.39
C LEU A 128 -18.35 -21.25 38.99
N ALA A 129 -17.90 -22.02 39.99
CA ALA A 129 -18.14 -23.46 40.17
C ALA A 129 -17.23 -24.01 41.28
#